data_AF-A0A7S4QU91-F1
#
_entry.id   AF-A0A7S4QU91-F1
#
_cell.length_a   1.000
_cell.length_b   1.000
_cell.length_c   1.000
_cell.angle_alpha   90.00
_cell.angle_beta   90.00
_cell.angle_gamma   90.00
#
_symmetry.space_group_name_H-M   'P 1'
#
loop_
_entity.id
_entity.type
_entity.pdbx_description
1 polymer ?
#
loop_
_entity_poly.entity_id
_entity_poly.type
_entity_poly.pdbx_seq_one_letter_code
_entity_poly.pdbx_strand_id
1 'polypeptide(L)'
;MASFTYTGLQRGDGKEVPLRNVQEFVDVESSDSGASSDEASDARTSARRRTPNWVWLSVAGLALVVVIGYLTWLHVGGHASRAGRKEADVDFGEKVLIPSTPSEATATMTELTTSPPNGAFLGSRAFFPRQPAGGAGGDASLEPAEDLHDGNVCQGNEELFEGLCYKKCTLLTGGQDAIRTSPWTCCEQHPCTTNQKLSIAARVACSGYAVAGDGSCPHKPGACLKDEELYLGVCYKKCSILTEMQFPYRVAPATCCKGSSLLDCLDFRKDYTSGEFAVGGGEANTGACLEDEELLLGQCYKKCSLLTNNEYPLRTTAATCCKAHSKFPYHDDGVWHLGCLDPRKDKTSAAFNIAGDRRDEAVALADAHYPLQNLTEAKASDAVVHA
;
A
#
# COMPACT_ATOMS: atom_id res chain seq x y z
N MET A 1 33.31 -43.51 26.37
CA MET A 1 34.47 -43.50 25.44
C MET A 1 34.24 -44.55 24.39
N ALA A 2 33.79 -44.15 23.20
CA ALA A 2 33.74 -45.00 22.01
C ALA A 2 33.88 -44.06 20.81
N SER A 3 35.09 -43.98 20.27
CA SER A 3 35.41 -43.21 19.07
C SER A 3 35.09 -44.07 17.85
N PHE A 4 34.18 -43.59 17.01
CA PHE A 4 33.97 -44.12 15.66
C PHE A 4 34.80 -43.31 14.67
N THR A 5 35.88 -43.91 14.19
CA THR A 5 36.64 -43.49 13.01
C THR A 5 35.85 -43.81 11.75
N TYR A 6 35.57 -42.80 10.92
CA TYR A 6 34.99 -42.97 9.60
C TYR A 6 36.09 -42.75 8.54
N THR A 7 36.44 -43.82 7.83
CA THR A 7 37.40 -43.82 6.72
C THR A 7 36.70 -43.55 5.39
N GLY A 8 37.20 -42.52 4.71
CA GLY A 8 37.32 -42.28 3.28
C GLY A 8 36.46 -43.03 2.26
N LEU A 9 35.78 -42.24 1.42
CA LEU A 9 35.41 -42.64 0.07
C LEU A 9 35.67 -41.46 -0.88
N GLN A 10 36.77 -41.55 -1.63
CA GLN A 10 37.09 -40.68 -2.77
C GLN A 10 36.48 -41.25 -4.06
N ARG A 11 35.73 -40.42 -4.79
CA ARG A 11 35.40 -40.54 -6.23
C ARG A 11 34.65 -39.26 -6.61
N GLY A 12 34.95 -38.53 -7.68
CA GLY A 12 35.95 -38.68 -8.73
C GLY A 12 35.97 -37.39 -9.56
N ASP A 13 37.04 -37.22 -10.33
CA ASP A 13 37.35 -36.06 -11.15
C ASP A 13 36.25 -35.77 -12.19
N GLY A 14 35.64 -34.59 -12.08
CA GLY A 14 34.78 -34.00 -13.11
C GLY A 14 35.63 -33.28 -14.15
N LYS A 15 35.70 -33.84 -15.36
CA LYS A 15 36.28 -33.21 -16.55
C LYS A 15 35.51 -31.93 -16.92
N GLU A 16 36.26 -30.85 -17.09
CA GLU A 16 35.80 -29.63 -17.76
C GLU A 16 35.40 -29.92 -19.22
N VAL A 17 34.21 -29.46 -19.61
CA VAL A 17 33.74 -29.43 -20.99
C VAL A 17 33.83 -27.98 -21.47
N PRO A 18 34.54 -27.68 -22.58
CA PRO A 18 34.65 -26.31 -23.07
C PRO A 18 33.33 -25.89 -23.74
N LEU A 19 32.79 -24.75 -23.31
CA LEU A 19 31.69 -24.04 -23.95
C LEU A 19 32.10 -23.68 -25.38
N ARG A 20 31.48 -24.36 -26.36
CA ARG A 20 31.55 -23.95 -27.77
C ARG A 20 30.58 -22.82 -28.03
N ASN A 21 31.16 -21.75 -28.53
CA ASN A 21 30.55 -20.60 -29.18
C ASN A 21 29.65 -21.08 -30.33
N VAL A 22 28.36 -20.71 -30.31
CA VAL A 22 27.44 -20.86 -31.46
C VAL A 22 26.90 -19.48 -31.78
N GLN A 23 27.40 -18.95 -32.88
CA GLN A 23 27.03 -17.69 -33.48
C GLN A 23 26.76 -17.99 -34.96
N GLU A 24 25.50 -18.04 -35.36
CA GLU A 24 24.96 -17.84 -36.73
C GLU A 24 23.43 -18.00 -36.67
N PHE A 25 22.67 -16.93 -36.91
CA PHE A 25 22.05 -16.54 -38.20
C PHE A 25 20.93 -17.47 -38.67
N VAL A 26 19.67 -17.03 -38.54
CA VAL A 26 18.66 -17.16 -39.61
C VAL A 26 17.69 -15.97 -39.52
N ASP A 27 17.63 -15.21 -40.61
CA ASP A 27 16.66 -14.17 -40.93
C ASP A 27 15.23 -14.72 -40.94
N VAL A 28 14.26 -13.98 -40.38
CA VAL A 28 12.84 -14.20 -40.68
C VAL A 28 12.20 -12.90 -41.15
N GLU A 29 11.65 -13.03 -42.35
CA GLU A 29 11.15 -12.02 -43.26
C GLU A 29 10.05 -11.12 -42.66
N SER A 30 10.23 -9.83 -42.94
CA SER A 30 9.18 -8.83 -43.00
C SER A 30 8.14 -9.20 -44.06
N SER A 31 6.87 -9.26 -43.69
CA SER A 31 5.75 -9.24 -44.65
C SER A 31 4.90 -8.00 -44.41
N ASP A 32 5.23 -6.97 -45.16
CA ASP A 32 4.34 -5.88 -45.54
C ASP A 32 3.13 -6.44 -46.29
N SER A 33 1.93 -6.02 -45.90
CA SER A 33 0.79 -5.99 -46.82
C SER A 33 -0.11 -4.81 -46.44
N GLY A 34 0.22 -3.67 -47.05
CA GLY A 34 -0.75 -2.61 -47.26
C GLY A 34 -1.82 -3.07 -48.26
N ALA A 35 -3.07 -2.80 -47.94
CA ALA A 35 -4.15 -2.73 -48.91
C ALA A 35 -5.13 -1.64 -48.47
N SER A 36 -5.06 -0.53 -49.18
CA SER A 36 -6.10 0.49 -49.26
C SER A 36 -7.28 -0.01 -50.08
N SER A 37 -8.50 0.32 -49.68
CA SER A 37 -9.56 0.71 -50.61
C SER A 37 -10.71 1.38 -49.88
N ASP A 38 -11.03 2.57 -50.37
CA ASP A 38 -12.24 3.35 -50.14
C ASP A 38 -13.52 2.61 -50.59
N GLU A 39 -14.66 3.21 -50.20
CA GLU A 39 -16.06 3.09 -50.70
C GLU A 39 -17.04 2.72 -49.57
N ALA A 40 -17.76 3.70 -49.02
CA ALA A 40 -19.01 4.30 -49.55
C ALA A 40 -20.25 3.53 -49.09
N SER A 41 -20.99 4.19 -48.18
CA SER A 41 -22.45 4.26 -48.09
C SER A 41 -23.27 3.02 -48.48
N ASP A 42 -23.93 2.40 -47.50
CA ASP A 42 -25.34 2.04 -47.69
C ASP A 42 -26.11 1.95 -46.36
N ALA A 43 -27.05 2.89 -46.20
CA ALA A 43 -28.02 2.90 -45.12
C ALA A 43 -29.18 1.97 -45.48
N ARG A 44 -29.24 0.78 -44.85
CA ARG A 44 -30.46 -0.04 -44.81
C ARG A 44 -30.86 -0.35 -43.38
N THR A 45 -31.86 0.40 -42.94
CA THR A 45 -32.72 0.16 -41.79
C THR A 45 -33.38 -1.22 -41.89
N SER A 46 -32.79 -2.22 -41.24
CA SER A 46 -33.43 -3.53 -41.01
C SER A 46 -34.17 -3.52 -39.68
N ALA A 47 -35.50 -3.34 -39.75
CA ALA A 47 -36.40 -3.49 -38.62
C ALA A 47 -36.51 -4.98 -38.23
N ARG A 48 -35.57 -5.44 -37.38
CA ARG A 48 -35.65 -6.76 -36.75
C ARG A 48 -36.73 -6.74 -35.66
N ARG A 49 -37.89 -7.32 -35.95
CA ARG A 49 -38.91 -7.67 -34.94
C ARG A 49 -38.26 -8.56 -33.88
N ARG A 50 -38.02 -8.00 -32.69
CA ARG A 50 -37.62 -8.76 -31.50
C ARG A 50 -38.84 -9.56 -31.03
N THR A 51 -38.80 -10.87 -31.24
CA THR A 51 -39.67 -11.79 -30.52
C THR A 51 -39.26 -11.77 -29.04
N PRO A 52 -40.19 -11.59 -28.08
CA PRO A 52 -39.85 -11.61 -26.68
C PRO A 52 -39.36 -13.01 -26.29
N ASN A 53 -38.12 -13.09 -25.82
CA ASN A 53 -37.54 -14.32 -25.28
C ASN A 53 -38.25 -14.68 -23.97
N TRP A 54 -39.28 -15.52 -24.04
CA TRP A 54 -40.03 -16.08 -22.91
C TRP A 54 -39.13 -16.77 -21.86
N VAL A 55 -37.93 -17.19 -22.26
CA VAL A 55 -36.93 -17.79 -21.38
C VAL A 55 -36.46 -16.80 -20.29
N TRP A 56 -36.29 -15.50 -20.63
CA TRP A 56 -35.80 -14.50 -19.66
C TRP A 56 -36.86 -14.11 -18.62
N LEU A 57 -38.15 -14.12 -18.99
CA LEU A 57 -39.25 -13.89 -18.04
C LEU A 57 -39.35 -15.02 -16.99
N SER A 58 -39.01 -16.24 -17.37
CA SER A 58 -39.06 -17.41 -16.48
C SER A 58 -37.95 -17.35 -15.42
N VAL A 59 -36.74 -16.94 -15.80
CA VAL A 59 -35.59 -16.82 -14.89
C VAL A 59 -35.79 -15.66 -13.90
N ALA A 60 -36.31 -14.52 -14.37
CA ALA A 60 -36.60 -13.38 -13.51
C ALA A 60 -37.68 -13.68 -12.45
N GLY A 61 -38.71 -14.44 -12.83
CA GLY A 61 -39.76 -14.88 -11.90
C GLY A 61 -39.23 -15.77 -10.78
N LEU A 62 -38.32 -16.70 -11.09
CA LEU A 62 -37.78 -17.65 -10.11
C LEU A 62 -36.84 -16.96 -9.11
N ALA A 63 -36.04 -15.99 -9.57
CA ALA A 63 -35.19 -15.17 -8.69
C ALA A 63 -36.02 -14.35 -7.69
N LEU A 64 -37.16 -13.78 -8.12
CA LEU A 64 -38.04 -13.01 -7.25
C LEU A 64 -38.64 -13.87 -6.12
N VAL A 65 -39.04 -15.11 -6.42
CA VAL A 65 -39.59 -16.05 -5.42
C VAL A 65 -38.53 -16.41 -4.36
N VAL A 66 -37.27 -16.62 -4.76
CA VAL A 66 -36.17 -16.90 -3.82
C VAL A 66 -35.90 -15.72 -2.90
N VAL A 67 -35.88 -14.49 -3.44
CA VAL A 67 -35.68 -13.27 -2.63
C VAL A 67 -36.82 -13.07 -1.63
N ILE A 68 -38.08 -13.25 -2.05
CA ILE A 68 -39.24 -13.14 -1.14
C ILE A 68 -39.19 -14.23 -0.05
N GLY A 69 -38.78 -15.45 -0.40
CA GLY A 69 -38.59 -16.54 0.57
C GLY A 69 -37.50 -16.23 1.61
N TYR A 70 -36.38 -15.63 1.18
CA TYR A 70 -35.31 -15.24 2.08
C TYR A 70 -35.70 -14.10 3.02
N LEU A 71 -36.41 -13.08 2.52
CA LEU A 71 -36.89 -11.96 3.33
C LEU A 71 -37.94 -12.39 4.36
N THR A 72 -38.83 -13.32 3.98
CA THR A 72 -39.82 -13.88 4.92
C THR A 72 -39.17 -14.74 6.00
N TRP A 73 -38.13 -15.51 5.66
CA TRP A 73 -37.35 -16.27 6.64
C TRP A 73 -36.64 -15.36 7.66
N LEU A 74 -36.05 -14.24 7.22
CA LEU A 74 -35.43 -13.25 8.11
C LEU A 74 -36.44 -12.58 9.06
N HIS A 75 -37.68 -12.34 8.63
CA HIS A 75 -38.71 -11.75 9.48
C HIS A 75 -39.25 -12.70 10.54
N VAL A 76 -39.32 -14.00 10.26
CA VAL A 76 -39.88 -14.99 11.20
C VAL A 76 -38.81 -15.57 12.14
N GLY A 77 -37.54 -15.62 11.73
CA GLY A 77 -36.45 -16.21 12.52
C GLY A 77 -35.89 -15.36 13.67
N GLY A 78 -36.31 -14.10 13.81
CA GLY A 78 -35.67 -13.13 14.71
C GLY A 78 -36.04 -13.17 16.19
N HIS A 79 -36.99 -14.01 16.63
CA HIS A 79 -37.55 -13.92 17.98
C HIS A 79 -37.14 -15.00 19.00
N ALA A 80 -36.22 -15.91 18.67
CA ALA A 80 -35.84 -16.98 19.60
C ALA A 80 -34.40 -16.85 20.10
N SER A 81 -34.27 -16.36 21.35
CA SER A 81 -33.25 -16.72 22.37
C SER A 81 -32.53 -15.52 22.98
N ARG A 82 -33.16 -14.91 23.99
CA ARG A 82 -32.47 -14.12 25.02
C ARG A 82 -32.54 -14.90 26.34
N ALA A 83 -31.71 -15.93 26.47
CA ALA A 83 -31.47 -16.62 27.74
C ALA A 83 -30.26 -15.96 28.43
N GLY A 84 -30.47 -15.55 29.68
CA GLY A 84 -29.63 -14.62 30.43
C GLY A 84 -28.19 -15.07 30.65
N ARG A 85 -27.27 -14.12 30.48
CA ARG A 85 -25.90 -14.19 30.99
C ARG A 85 -25.82 -13.19 32.15
N LYS A 86 -25.54 -13.71 33.35
CA LYS A 86 -25.30 -12.91 34.56
C LYS A 86 -24.04 -12.07 34.35
N GLU A 87 -24.16 -10.77 34.57
CA GLU A 87 -23.06 -9.82 34.65
C GLU A 87 -22.24 -10.14 35.92
N ALA A 88 -20.93 -10.21 35.75
CA ALA A 88 -19.97 -10.14 36.85
C ALA A 88 -19.41 -8.72 36.82
N ASP A 89 -19.71 -7.95 37.87
CA ASP A 89 -19.11 -6.65 38.14
C ASP A 89 -17.59 -6.82 38.29
N VAL A 90 -16.84 -6.17 37.41
CA VAL A 90 -15.39 -5.96 37.59
C VAL A 90 -15.20 -4.48 37.85
N ASP A 91 -14.98 -4.18 39.13
CA ASP A 91 -14.63 -2.88 39.67
C ASP A 91 -13.16 -2.57 39.34
N PHE A 92 -12.93 -1.54 38.53
CA PHE A 92 -11.61 -0.93 38.34
C PHE A 92 -11.69 0.53 38.79
N GLY A 93 -11.54 0.71 40.10
CA GLY A 93 -11.10 1.99 40.65
C GLY A 93 -9.59 2.11 40.56
N GLU A 94 -9.09 3.12 39.85
CA GLU A 94 -8.06 4.02 40.38
C GLU A 94 -7.97 5.27 39.49
N LYS A 95 -8.39 6.42 40.03
CA LYS A 95 -8.25 7.74 39.39
C LYS A 95 -6.83 8.24 39.64
N VAL A 96 -5.97 8.19 38.63
CA VAL A 96 -4.72 8.94 38.62
C VAL A 96 -5.02 10.35 38.10
N LEU A 97 -5.02 11.31 39.02
CA LEU A 97 -5.05 12.75 38.73
C LEU A 97 -3.67 13.18 38.20
N ILE A 98 -3.59 13.49 36.91
CA ILE A 98 -2.43 14.21 36.35
C ILE A 98 -2.80 15.71 36.29
N PRO A 99 -2.03 16.60 36.94
CA PRO A 99 -2.25 18.04 36.84
C PRO A 99 -1.79 18.55 35.48
N SER A 100 -2.72 19.07 34.68
CA SER A 100 -2.43 19.79 33.44
C SER A 100 -1.96 21.23 33.76
N THR A 101 -0.71 21.54 33.45
CA THR A 101 -0.19 22.91 33.41
C THR A 101 -0.51 23.56 32.05
N PRO A 102 -1.04 24.79 32.00
CA PRO A 102 -1.23 25.50 30.74
C PRO A 102 0.10 26.13 30.29
N SER A 103 0.57 25.75 29.11
CA SER A 103 1.65 26.45 28.40
C SER A 103 1.00 27.48 27.47
N GLU A 104 0.90 28.72 27.93
CA GLU A 104 0.70 29.89 27.07
C GLU A 104 2.00 30.14 26.29
N ALA A 105 1.97 29.92 24.97
CA ALA A 105 2.97 30.47 24.06
C ALA A 105 2.21 31.31 23.02
N THR A 106 2.05 32.59 23.32
CA THR A 106 1.58 33.61 22.39
C THR A 106 2.75 33.97 21.47
N ALA A 107 2.78 33.41 20.27
CA ALA A 107 3.70 33.85 19.21
C ALA A 107 2.92 34.71 18.20
N THR A 108 3.12 36.02 18.30
CA THR A 108 2.75 37.02 17.30
C THR A 108 3.49 36.74 15.99
N MET A 109 2.78 36.24 14.96
CA MET A 109 3.31 36.23 13.59
C MET A 109 3.29 37.65 13.02
N THR A 110 4.48 38.13 12.65
CA THR A 110 4.67 39.39 11.94
C THR A 110 4.55 39.12 10.44
N GLU A 111 3.68 39.90 9.82
CA GLU A 111 3.34 39.97 8.40
C GLU A 111 4.54 40.42 7.55
N LEU A 112 4.88 39.68 6.47
CA LEU A 112 5.78 40.18 5.41
C LEU A 112 5.31 39.77 3.99
N THR A 113 4.47 40.64 3.43
CA THR A 113 4.58 41.32 2.12
C THR A 113 4.76 40.53 0.79
N THR A 114 3.77 40.77 -0.09
CA THR A 114 3.83 41.06 -1.55
C THR A 114 4.37 40.04 -2.56
N SER A 115 3.45 39.53 -3.40
CA SER A 115 3.73 39.08 -4.77
C SER A 115 3.43 40.19 -5.79
N PRO A 116 4.21 40.31 -6.89
CA PRO A 116 3.91 41.22 -8.00
C PRO A 116 2.98 40.57 -9.06
N PRO A 117 2.30 41.39 -9.88
CA PRO A 117 1.24 40.93 -10.78
C PRO A 117 1.75 40.31 -12.09
N ASN A 118 0.93 39.39 -12.61
CA ASN A 118 1.09 38.66 -13.85
C ASN A 118 1.26 39.58 -15.08
N GLY A 119 2.41 39.48 -15.75
CA GLY A 119 2.64 40.02 -17.09
C GLY A 119 2.32 38.96 -18.16
N ALA A 120 1.41 39.31 -19.06
CA ALA A 120 1.08 38.52 -20.25
C ALA A 120 2.27 38.44 -21.22
N PHE A 121 2.68 37.22 -21.58
CA PHE A 121 3.65 36.98 -22.66
C PHE A 121 2.96 36.31 -23.83
N LEU A 122 2.92 37.04 -24.96
CA LEU A 122 2.45 36.57 -26.25
C LEU A 122 3.55 35.76 -26.97
N GLY A 123 3.06 34.82 -27.79
CA GLY A 123 3.79 33.73 -28.43
C GLY A 123 5.11 34.06 -29.12
N SER A 124 6.03 33.10 -29.01
CA SER A 124 7.06 32.83 -30.00
C SER A 124 7.31 31.31 -30.04
N ARG A 125 6.99 30.68 -31.18
CA ARG A 125 7.34 29.30 -31.49
C ARG A 125 8.86 29.24 -31.75
N ALA A 126 9.62 28.80 -30.76
CA ALA A 126 11.01 28.42 -30.94
C ALA A 126 11.12 26.91 -31.18
N PHE A 127 11.79 26.55 -32.26
CA PHE A 127 12.27 25.21 -32.57
C PHE A 127 13.19 24.73 -31.44
N PHE A 128 12.80 23.69 -30.70
CA PHE A 128 13.66 23.05 -29.72
C PHE A 128 14.59 22.04 -30.41
N PRO A 129 15.92 22.19 -30.34
CA PRO A 129 16.83 21.14 -30.75
C PRO A 129 16.68 19.95 -29.79
N ARG A 130 16.58 18.75 -30.37
CA ARG A 130 16.55 17.46 -29.69
C ARG A 130 17.80 17.30 -28.84
N GLN A 131 17.69 17.46 -27.53
CA GLN A 131 18.80 17.18 -26.61
C GLN A 131 19.07 15.67 -26.55
N PRO A 132 20.34 15.24 -26.61
CA PRO A 132 20.71 13.85 -26.44
C PRO A 132 20.39 13.38 -25.02
N ALA A 133 19.71 12.25 -24.92
CA ALA A 133 19.55 11.49 -23.69
C ALA A 133 20.93 11.01 -23.23
N GLY A 134 21.55 11.74 -22.31
CA GLY A 134 22.94 11.51 -21.95
C GLY A 134 23.42 12.50 -20.90
N GLY A 135 22.74 12.53 -19.76
CA GLY A 135 23.21 13.22 -18.58
C GLY A 135 22.96 12.32 -17.39
N ALA A 136 24.04 11.79 -16.82
CA ALA A 136 24.10 11.28 -15.45
C ALA A 136 23.80 12.46 -14.51
N GLY A 137 22.52 12.86 -14.50
CA GLY A 137 21.98 13.95 -13.70
C GLY A 137 22.03 13.54 -12.25
N GLY A 138 22.68 14.38 -11.45
CA GLY A 138 23.03 14.10 -10.07
C GLY A 138 21.85 13.58 -9.26
N ASP A 139 22.18 12.76 -8.25
CA ASP A 139 21.31 12.31 -7.19
C ASP A 139 20.32 13.42 -6.82
N ALA A 140 19.15 13.38 -7.44
CA ALA A 140 18.03 14.21 -7.03
C ALA A 140 17.65 13.60 -5.70
N SER A 141 18.13 14.22 -4.61
CA SER A 141 17.92 13.72 -3.25
C SER A 141 16.49 13.21 -3.12
N LEU A 142 16.37 11.90 -2.88
CA LEU A 142 15.09 11.21 -2.72
C LEU A 142 14.37 11.69 -1.46
N GLU A 143 15.08 12.39 -0.57
CA GLU A 143 14.48 12.98 0.61
C GLU A 143 13.48 14.07 0.22
N PRO A 144 12.26 14.08 0.81
CA PRO A 144 11.31 15.15 0.62
C PRO A 144 11.88 16.49 1.09
N ALA A 145 11.44 17.58 0.49
CA ALA A 145 11.85 18.92 0.91
C ALA A 145 11.01 19.32 2.13
N GLU A 146 11.50 18.97 3.32
CA GLU A 146 10.86 19.32 4.60
C GLU A 146 11.65 20.45 5.29
N ASP A 147 10.93 21.27 6.05
CA ASP A 147 11.59 22.13 7.04
C ASP A 147 12.01 21.25 8.21
N LEU A 148 13.30 21.27 8.55
CA LEU A 148 13.86 20.43 9.61
C LEU A 148 14.15 21.25 10.89
N HIS A 149 13.66 22.49 10.98
CA HIS A 149 13.82 23.37 12.15
C HIS A 149 12.56 24.13 12.67
N ASP A 150 11.34 23.80 12.27
CA ASP A 150 10.03 24.31 12.73
C ASP A 150 9.36 23.55 13.90
N GLY A 151 9.93 22.44 14.36
CA GLY A 151 9.45 21.54 15.41
C GLY A 151 8.37 20.54 14.97
N ASN A 152 8.05 20.45 13.69
CA ASN A 152 7.01 19.58 13.16
C ASN A 152 7.54 18.18 12.83
N VAL A 153 6.90 17.17 13.42
CA VAL A 153 7.24 15.76 13.18
C VAL A 153 6.49 15.15 11.98
N CYS A 154 5.66 15.95 11.33
CA CYS A 154 4.88 15.61 10.15
C CYS A 154 5.40 16.40 8.93
N GLN A 155 4.89 16.10 7.74
CA GLN A 155 5.25 16.87 6.54
C GLN A 155 4.83 18.35 6.67
N GLY A 156 5.43 19.25 5.91
CA GLY A 156 5.18 20.69 6.00
C GLY A 156 3.72 21.11 5.75
N ASN A 157 2.93 20.28 5.05
CA ASN A 157 1.49 20.46 4.83
C ASN A 157 0.60 19.70 5.84
N GLU A 158 1.21 19.14 6.89
CA GLU A 158 0.56 18.34 7.92
C GLU A 158 0.80 18.89 9.34
N GLU A 159 -0.05 18.50 10.28
CA GLU A 159 0.02 18.81 11.69
C GLU A 159 -0.15 17.53 12.52
N LEU A 160 0.55 17.46 13.65
CA LEU A 160 0.41 16.38 14.61
C LEU A 160 -0.85 16.56 15.46
N PHE A 161 -1.72 15.56 15.49
CA PHE A 161 -2.90 15.54 16.36
C PHE A 161 -3.17 14.10 16.84
N GLU A 162 -3.31 13.92 18.16
CA GLU A 162 -3.53 12.59 18.78
C GLU A 162 -2.54 11.49 18.31
N GLY A 163 -1.29 11.88 18.02
CA GLY A 163 -0.22 10.97 17.62
C GLY A 163 -0.21 10.58 16.13
N LEU A 164 -1.05 11.22 15.31
CA LEU A 164 -1.06 11.05 13.85
C LEU A 164 -0.87 12.39 13.13
N CYS A 165 -0.33 12.32 11.92
CA CYS A 165 -0.17 13.42 11.00
C CYS A 165 -1.42 13.58 10.14
N TYR A 166 -2.06 14.73 10.27
CA TYR A 166 -3.22 15.14 9.49
C TYR A 166 -2.86 16.33 8.62
N LYS A 167 -3.54 16.52 7.49
CA LYS A 167 -3.43 17.76 6.72
C LYS A 167 -3.78 18.97 7.59
N LYS A 168 -2.99 20.03 7.52
CA LYS A 168 -3.24 21.25 8.30
C LYS A 168 -4.66 21.77 8.08
N CYS A 169 -5.37 22.08 9.17
CA CYS A 169 -6.70 22.69 9.12
C CYS A 169 -6.74 23.98 8.27
N THR A 170 -5.69 24.81 8.34
CA THR A 170 -5.51 25.98 7.45
C THR A 170 -5.58 25.64 5.96
N LEU A 171 -5.03 24.49 5.53
CA LEU A 171 -5.09 24.06 4.13
C LEU A 171 -6.45 23.46 3.77
N LEU A 172 -7.07 22.72 4.70
CA LEU A 172 -8.38 22.10 4.51
C LEU A 172 -9.52 23.12 4.38
N THR A 173 -9.39 24.26 5.06
CA THR A 173 -10.45 25.29 5.12
C THR A 173 -10.09 26.58 4.38
N GLY A 174 -8.99 26.60 3.62
CA GLY A 174 -8.51 27.81 2.93
C GLY A 174 -8.21 28.97 3.89
N GLY A 175 -7.70 28.66 5.09
CA GLY A 175 -7.29 29.62 6.11
C GLY A 175 -8.37 30.05 7.09
N GLN A 176 -9.64 29.66 6.89
CA GLN A 176 -10.75 30.12 7.75
C GLN A 176 -10.77 29.47 9.14
N ASP A 177 -10.54 28.16 9.22
CA ASP A 177 -10.60 27.39 10.47
C ASP A 177 -9.23 26.75 10.71
N ALA A 178 -8.30 27.51 11.26
CA ALA A 178 -6.90 27.10 11.38
C ALA A 178 -6.63 26.05 12.48
N ILE A 179 -7.55 25.87 13.43
CA ILE A 179 -7.30 25.17 14.68
C ILE A 179 -7.98 23.79 14.65
N ARG A 180 -7.21 22.71 14.77
CA ARG A 180 -7.75 21.36 14.87
C ARG A 180 -8.30 21.09 16.28
N THR A 181 -9.48 20.47 16.35
CA THR A 181 -10.13 20.08 17.62
C THR A 181 -10.45 18.59 17.71
N SER A 182 -10.54 17.90 16.57
CA SER A 182 -10.70 16.45 16.48
C SER A 182 -10.15 15.96 15.14
N PRO A 183 -10.17 14.65 14.87
CA PRO A 183 -9.83 14.13 13.54
C PRO A 183 -10.70 14.71 12.40
N TRP A 184 -11.93 15.17 12.70
CA TRP A 184 -12.90 15.62 11.70
C TRP A 184 -13.35 17.08 11.84
N THR A 185 -12.80 17.84 12.79
CA THR A 185 -13.23 19.21 13.08
C THR A 185 -12.08 20.21 13.15
N CYS A 186 -12.31 21.36 12.51
CA CYS A 186 -11.47 22.55 12.60
C CYS A 186 -12.30 23.73 13.16
N CYS A 187 -11.67 24.69 13.83
CA CYS A 187 -12.31 25.94 14.30
C CYS A 187 -11.49 27.18 13.92
N GLU A 188 -12.19 28.31 13.76
CA GLU A 188 -11.62 29.61 13.42
C GLU A 188 -10.78 30.21 14.55
N GLN A 189 -11.29 30.19 15.78
CA GLN A 189 -10.68 30.85 16.94
C GLN A 189 -11.07 30.17 18.26
N HIS A 190 -10.25 30.35 19.29
CA HIS A 190 -10.61 29.92 20.64
C HIS A 190 -11.60 30.88 21.31
N PRO A 191 -12.53 30.39 22.16
CA PRO A 191 -12.77 28.97 22.46
C PRO A 191 -13.56 28.28 21.34
N CYS A 192 -13.19 27.04 21.01
CA CYS A 192 -13.80 26.28 19.92
C CYS A 192 -15.14 25.65 20.34
N THR A 193 -16.15 26.48 20.57
CA THR A 193 -17.47 26.03 21.09
C THR A 193 -18.55 26.04 20.01
N THR A 194 -18.71 27.16 19.29
CA THR A 194 -19.78 27.36 18.29
C THR A 194 -19.26 27.56 16.86
N ASN A 195 -17.96 27.75 16.71
CA ASN A 195 -17.26 28.03 15.44
C ASN A 195 -16.49 26.81 14.91
N GLN A 196 -16.96 25.60 15.21
CA GLN A 196 -16.37 24.38 14.66
C GLN A 196 -17.05 24.01 13.34
N LYS A 197 -16.24 23.69 12.33
CA LYS A 197 -16.71 23.06 11.10
C LYS A 197 -16.41 21.58 11.15
N LEU A 198 -17.45 20.77 10.95
CA LEU A 198 -17.38 19.32 10.88
C LEU A 198 -17.41 18.89 9.41
N SER A 199 -16.44 18.07 9.01
CA SER A 199 -16.42 17.46 7.68
C SER A 199 -16.18 15.96 7.80
N ILE A 200 -17.28 15.21 7.84
CA ILE A 200 -17.30 13.74 7.76
C ILE A 200 -17.84 13.40 6.37
N ALA A 201 -17.02 12.81 5.50
CA ALA A 201 -17.54 12.28 4.23
C ALA A 201 -18.15 10.89 4.46
N ALA A 202 -18.69 10.29 3.39
CA ALA A 202 -19.35 8.97 3.46
C ALA A 202 -18.49 7.84 4.06
N ARG A 203 -17.17 8.03 4.14
CA ARG A 203 -16.23 7.13 4.84
C ARG A 203 -15.75 7.80 6.12
N VAL A 204 -16.03 7.18 7.26
CA VAL A 204 -15.64 7.73 8.58
C VAL A 204 -14.12 7.92 8.69
N ALA A 205 -13.32 7.09 8.02
CA ALA A 205 -11.87 7.20 7.98
C ALA A 205 -11.38 7.69 6.60
N CYS A 206 -10.31 8.49 6.60
CA CYS A 206 -9.58 8.90 5.40
C CYS A 206 -10.41 9.74 4.42
N SER A 207 -11.23 10.64 4.96
CA SER A 207 -12.05 11.55 4.16
C SER A 207 -12.38 12.83 4.93
N GLY A 208 -12.90 13.84 4.23
CA GLY A 208 -13.22 15.13 4.85
C GLY A 208 -11.97 15.77 5.46
N TYR A 209 -12.01 16.04 6.76
CA TYR A 209 -10.85 16.59 7.50
C TYR A 209 -9.93 15.52 8.13
N ALA A 210 -10.32 14.25 8.07
CA ALA A 210 -9.54 13.12 8.57
C ALA A 210 -8.65 12.54 7.45
N VAL A 211 -7.82 13.40 6.84
CA VAL A 211 -6.90 13.04 5.75
C VAL A 211 -5.49 13.55 6.03
N ALA A 212 -4.49 12.90 5.45
CA ALA A 212 -3.10 13.34 5.38
C ALA A 212 -2.89 14.44 4.32
N GLY A 213 -1.69 15.01 4.25
CA GLY A 213 -1.34 16.14 3.36
C GLY A 213 -1.64 15.88 1.88
N ASP A 214 -1.39 14.66 1.44
CA ASP A 214 -1.65 14.13 0.09
C ASP A 214 -3.11 13.69 -0.15
N GLY A 215 -3.95 13.74 0.89
CA GLY A 215 -5.34 13.28 0.86
C GLY A 215 -5.54 11.81 1.23
N SER A 216 -4.48 11.09 1.61
CA SER A 216 -4.54 9.71 2.09
C SER A 216 -5.02 9.64 3.55
N CYS A 217 -4.93 8.45 4.16
CA CYS A 217 -5.26 8.27 5.58
C CYS A 217 -4.20 8.92 6.48
N PRO A 218 -4.60 9.53 7.61
CA PRO A 218 -3.66 10.00 8.63
C PRO A 218 -2.70 8.89 9.07
N HIS A 219 -1.44 9.24 9.32
CA HIS A 219 -0.37 8.28 9.56
C HIS A 219 0.52 8.68 10.73
N LYS A 220 1.44 7.79 11.13
CA LYS A 220 2.40 8.09 12.19
C LYS A 220 3.43 9.13 11.74
N PRO A 221 4.04 9.89 12.67
CA PRO A 221 5.12 10.83 12.37
C PRO A 221 6.24 10.28 11.48
N GLY A 222 6.82 11.15 10.68
CA GLY A 222 7.80 10.84 9.63
C GLY A 222 7.27 11.07 8.21
N ALA A 223 8.13 10.85 7.22
CA ALA A 223 7.78 10.96 5.81
C ALA A 223 8.28 9.76 5.00
N CYS A 224 7.72 9.57 3.80
CA CYS A 224 8.25 8.62 2.81
C CYS A 224 9.22 9.34 1.86
N LEU A 225 10.05 8.59 1.16
CA LEU A 225 10.90 9.12 0.10
C LEU A 225 10.07 9.61 -1.09
N LYS A 226 10.65 10.47 -1.94
CA LYS A 226 9.97 11.06 -3.10
C LYS A 226 9.50 10.02 -4.13
N ASP A 227 10.18 8.89 -4.21
CA ASP A 227 9.83 7.77 -5.09
C ASP A 227 8.93 6.73 -4.39
N GLU A 228 8.45 7.04 -3.19
CA GLU A 228 7.53 6.23 -2.41
C GLU A 228 6.15 6.87 -2.29
N GLU A 229 5.16 6.04 -2.02
CA GLU A 229 3.80 6.39 -1.65
C GLU A 229 3.45 5.76 -0.30
N LEU A 230 2.68 6.48 0.49
CA LEU A 230 2.20 6.00 1.76
C LEU A 230 0.89 5.24 1.56
N TYR A 231 0.87 3.97 1.97
CA TYR A 231 -0.33 3.12 1.89
C TYR A 231 -0.54 2.38 3.21
N LEU A 232 -1.67 2.61 3.87
CA LEU A 232 -1.99 2.06 5.20
C LEU A 232 -0.89 2.29 6.25
N GLY A 233 -0.25 3.47 6.20
CA GLY A 233 0.79 3.87 7.15
C GLY A 233 2.16 3.24 6.89
N VAL A 234 2.38 2.61 5.73
CA VAL A 234 3.67 2.07 5.31
C VAL A 234 4.05 2.71 3.97
N CYS A 235 5.31 3.11 3.85
CA CYS A 235 5.91 3.64 2.64
C CYS A 235 6.26 2.48 1.71
N TYR A 236 5.79 2.56 0.47
CA TYR A 236 6.11 1.63 -0.60
C TYR A 236 6.62 2.40 -1.80
N LYS A 237 7.47 1.80 -2.62
CA LYS A 237 7.81 2.36 -3.93
C LYS A 237 6.54 2.61 -4.73
N LYS A 238 6.47 3.74 -5.42
CA LYS A 238 5.27 4.12 -6.19
C LYS A 238 4.94 3.08 -7.23
N CYS A 239 3.67 2.69 -7.31
CA CYS A 239 3.13 1.82 -8.36
C CYS A 239 3.39 2.38 -9.77
N SER A 240 3.41 3.70 -9.93
CA SER A 240 3.79 4.37 -11.18
C SER A 240 5.23 4.09 -11.62
N ILE A 241 6.15 3.93 -10.66
CA ILE A 241 7.56 3.63 -10.93
C ILE A 241 7.71 2.13 -11.19
N LEU A 242 7.15 1.29 -10.30
CA LEU A 242 7.25 -0.17 -10.38
C LEU A 242 6.67 -0.77 -11.66
N THR A 243 5.64 -0.12 -12.24
CA THR A 243 4.92 -0.65 -13.40
C THR A 243 5.12 0.19 -14.66
N GLU A 244 6.10 1.10 -14.68
CA GLU A 244 6.34 2.01 -15.79
C GLU A 244 5.05 2.71 -16.25
N MET A 245 4.30 3.24 -15.28
CA MET A 245 3.00 3.91 -15.46
C MET A 245 1.85 3.03 -15.98
N GLN A 246 2.00 1.71 -16.12
CA GLN A 246 0.92 0.84 -16.59
C GLN A 246 -0.20 0.67 -15.55
N PHE A 247 0.17 0.63 -14.27
CA PHE A 247 -0.74 0.50 -13.12
C PHE A 247 -0.34 1.50 -12.04
N PRO A 248 -0.63 2.80 -12.19
CA PRO A 248 -0.01 3.83 -11.36
C PRO A 248 -0.62 4.00 -9.96
N TYR A 249 -1.70 3.29 -9.62
CA TYR A 249 -2.41 3.47 -8.35
C TYR A 249 -2.30 2.26 -7.45
N ARG A 250 -1.94 2.45 -6.18
CA ARG A 250 -1.86 1.35 -5.22
C ARG A 250 -3.20 1.04 -4.57
N VAL A 251 -3.56 -0.24 -4.52
CA VAL A 251 -4.78 -0.73 -3.85
C VAL A 251 -4.53 -1.82 -2.82
N ALA A 252 -3.32 -2.38 -2.78
CA ALA A 252 -2.83 -3.23 -1.70
C ALA A 252 -1.28 -3.15 -1.62
N PRO A 253 -0.64 -3.71 -0.57
CA PRO A 253 0.81 -3.73 -0.46
C PRO A 253 1.54 -4.36 -1.66
N ALA A 254 0.93 -5.36 -2.30
CA ALA A 254 1.50 -6.08 -3.44
C ALA A 254 0.66 -5.91 -4.72
N THR A 255 -0.30 -4.96 -4.74
CA THR A 255 -1.26 -4.82 -5.83
C THR A 255 -1.35 -3.37 -6.29
N CYS A 256 -1.03 -3.17 -7.56
CA CYS A 256 -1.24 -1.92 -8.29
C CYS A 256 -2.44 -2.04 -9.22
N CYS A 257 -3.07 -0.91 -9.54
CA CYS A 257 -4.29 -0.81 -10.32
C CYS A 257 -4.15 0.28 -11.38
N LYS A 258 -4.83 0.08 -12.51
CA LYS A 258 -4.82 1.00 -13.65
C LYS A 258 -5.70 2.24 -13.43
N GLY A 259 -6.78 2.13 -12.67
CA GLY A 259 -7.70 3.23 -12.39
C GLY A 259 -7.47 3.85 -11.01
N SER A 260 -7.78 5.15 -10.87
CA SER A 260 -7.72 5.86 -9.60
C SER A 260 -8.95 5.63 -8.72
N SER A 261 -10.03 5.13 -9.31
CA SER A 261 -11.29 4.90 -8.61
C SER A 261 -11.30 3.50 -7.98
N LEU A 262 -11.87 3.39 -6.77
CA LEU A 262 -12.03 2.08 -6.12
C LEU A 262 -12.81 1.10 -7.02
N LEU A 263 -13.78 1.58 -7.80
CA LEU A 263 -14.58 0.75 -8.69
C LEU A 263 -13.77 0.20 -9.87
N ASP A 264 -12.78 0.94 -10.38
CA ASP A 264 -11.90 0.42 -11.42
C ASP A 264 -11.04 -0.74 -10.91
N CYS A 265 -10.64 -0.68 -9.65
CA CYS A 265 -9.78 -1.69 -9.02
C CYS A 265 -10.56 -2.85 -8.39
N LEU A 266 -11.88 -2.89 -8.57
CA LEU A 266 -12.67 -4.10 -8.28
C LEU A 266 -12.71 -5.05 -9.49
N ASP A 267 -12.26 -4.59 -10.66
CA ASP A 267 -12.08 -5.43 -11.83
C ASP A 267 -10.67 -6.05 -11.80
N PHE A 268 -10.57 -7.31 -11.41
CA PHE A 268 -9.32 -8.08 -11.33
C PHE A 268 -8.50 -8.10 -12.63
N ARG A 269 -9.07 -7.68 -13.78
CA ARG A 269 -8.36 -7.53 -15.06
C ARG A 269 -7.61 -6.21 -15.18
N LYS A 270 -7.90 -5.25 -14.30
CA LYS A 270 -7.26 -3.93 -14.23
C LYS A 270 -6.25 -3.81 -13.09
N ASP A 271 -6.07 -4.90 -12.34
CA ASP A 271 -5.12 -5.00 -11.25
C ASP A 271 -3.91 -5.83 -11.68
N TYR A 272 -2.75 -5.50 -11.13
CA TYR A 272 -1.54 -6.29 -11.24
C TYR A 272 -0.99 -6.56 -9.84
N THR A 273 -0.96 -7.84 -9.46
CA THR A 273 -0.45 -8.29 -8.17
C THR A 273 0.88 -9.00 -8.37
N SER A 274 1.93 -8.49 -7.72
CA SER A 274 3.25 -9.10 -7.66
C SER A 274 3.86 -8.88 -6.28
N GLY A 275 4.53 -9.89 -5.73
CA GLY A 275 5.26 -9.75 -4.46
C GLY A 275 6.35 -8.68 -4.51
N GLU A 276 6.87 -8.41 -5.71
CA GLU A 276 7.88 -7.38 -5.98
C GLU A 276 7.37 -5.95 -5.77
N PHE A 277 6.05 -5.74 -5.69
CA PHE A 277 5.46 -4.41 -5.47
C PHE A 277 5.41 -3.99 -4.01
N ALA A 278 5.72 -4.92 -3.10
CA ALA A 278 5.71 -4.68 -1.67
C ALA A 278 7.08 -4.20 -1.15
N VAL A 279 7.80 -3.41 -1.95
CA VAL A 279 9.16 -2.87 -1.68
C VAL A 279 9.10 -1.38 -1.39
N GLY A 280 10.15 -0.82 -0.79
CA GLY A 280 10.42 0.60 -0.61
C GLY A 280 11.22 1.20 -1.77
N GLY A 281 11.45 2.50 -1.73
CA GLY A 281 12.04 3.30 -2.81
C GLY A 281 13.56 3.40 -2.77
N GLY A 282 14.17 3.34 -1.58
CA GLY A 282 15.46 3.97 -1.35
C GLY A 282 16.73 3.26 -1.81
N GLU A 283 16.65 2.13 -2.52
CA GLU A 283 17.77 1.63 -3.33
C GLU A 283 17.32 0.97 -4.65
N ALA A 284 18.26 0.86 -5.60
CA ALA A 284 18.06 0.17 -6.87
C ALA A 284 18.02 -1.36 -6.73
N ASN A 285 18.37 -1.91 -5.56
CA ASN A 285 18.40 -3.35 -5.33
C ASN A 285 17.07 -3.83 -4.72
N THR A 286 16.52 -4.87 -5.34
CA THR A 286 15.16 -5.36 -5.14
C THR A 286 15.05 -6.26 -3.91
N GLY A 287 14.28 -5.82 -2.91
CA GLY A 287 13.82 -6.66 -1.81
C GLY A 287 13.11 -5.79 -0.78
N ALA A 288 12.12 -6.34 -0.08
CA ALA A 288 11.46 -5.69 1.04
C ALA A 288 11.93 -6.17 2.41
N CYS A 289 12.85 -7.12 2.39
CA CYS A 289 13.49 -7.70 3.53
C CYS A 289 14.90 -8.14 3.12
N LEU A 290 15.73 -8.48 4.11
CA LEU A 290 17.04 -9.10 3.87
C LEU A 290 16.90 -10.38 3.02
N GLU A 291 17.99 -10.81 2.38
CA GLU A 291 18.01 -12.00 1.53
C GLU A 291 17.50 -13.28 2.24
N ASP A 292 17.61 -13.33 3.57
CA ASP A 292 17.19 -14.45 4.41
C ASP A 292 15.80 -14.24 5.08
N GLU A 293 15.08 -13.20 4.66
CA GLU A 293 13.78 -12.79 5.17
C GLU A 293 12.71 -12.72 4.08
N GLU A 294 11.45 -12.79 4.50
CA GLU A 294 10.28 -12.66 3.65
C GLU A 294 9.28 -11.68 4.26
N LEU A 295 8.64 -10.89 3.39
CA LEU A 295 7.65 -9.91 3.80
C LEU A 295 6.28 -10.56 3.98
N LEU A 296 5.70 -10.38 5.16
CA LEU A 296 4.33 -10.76 5.44
C LEU A 296 3.63 -9.60 6.17
N LEU A 297 2.57 -9.06 5.57
CA LEU A 297 1.77 -7.98 6.16
C LEU A 297 2.60 -6.75 6.58
N GLY A 298 3.58 -6.37 5.76
CA GLY A 298 4.44 -5.22 6.01
C GLY A 298 5.51 -5.43 7.09
N GLN A 299 5.75 -6.68 7.51
CA GLN A 299 6.82 -7.03 8.44
C GLN A 299 7.71 -8.11 7.84
N CYS A 300 9.00 -8.03 8.14
CA CYS A 300 9.99 -9.02 7.70
C CYS A 300 10.14 -10.14 8.74
N TYR A 301 9.97 -11.36 8.26
CA TYR A 301 10.16 -12.57 9.04
C TYR A 301 11.28 -13.38 8.43
N LYS A 302 12.02 -14.17 9.23
CA LYS A 302 12.93 -15.16 8.65
C LYS A 302 12.19 -16.11 7.72
N LYS A 303 12.78 -16.42 6.55
CA LYS A 303 12.14 -17.27 5.54
C LYS A 303 11.74 -18.61 6.13
N CYS A 304 10.52 -19.05 5.85
CA CYS A 304 10.02 -20.37 6.23
C CYS A 304 10.92 -21.51 5.70
N SER A 305 11.54 -21.34 4.53
CA SER A 305 12.55 -22.28 4.01
C SER A 305 13.79 -22.41 4.90
N LEU A 306 14.21 -21.35 5.58
CA LEU A 306 15.34 -21.41 6.51
C LEU A 306 14.90 -22.02 7.84
N LEU A 307 13.77 -21.56 8.38
CA LEU A 307 13.25 -22.01 9.68
C LEU A 307 12.84 -23.49 9.71
N THR A 308 12.55 -24.06 8.55
CA THR A 308 12.08 -25.45 8.42
C THR A 308 13.03 -26.34 7.64
N ASN A 309 14.27 -25.91 7.37
CA ASN A 309 15.21 -26.63 6.51
C ASN A 309 14.58 -27.05 5.17
N ASN A 310 13.84 -26.12 4.58
CA ASN A 310 13.12 -26.22 3.32
C ASN A 310 11.95 -27.23 3.29
N GLU A 311 11.53 -27.75 4.45
CA GLU A 311 10.40 -28.69 4.53
C GLU A 311 9.05 -27.99 4.28
N TYR A 312 8.90 -26.74 4.72
CA TYR A 312 7.72 -25.89 4.56
C TYR A 312 8.16 -24.52 4.03
N PRO A 313 8.43 -24.35 2.73
CA PRO A 313 9.09 -23.15 2.22
C PRO A 313 8.21 -21.90 2.16
N LEU A 314 6.88 -22.04 2.22
CA LEU A 314 5.95 -20.93 2.01
C LEU A 314 5.35 -20.42 3.32
N ARG A 315 5.26 -19.10 3.50
CA ARG A 315 4.61 -18.49 4.67
C ARG A 315 3.14 -18.14 4.44
N THR A 316 2.28 -18.56 5.37
CA THR A 316 0.86 -18.20 5.40
C THR A 316 0.55 -17.14 6.44
N THR A 317 1.16 -17.25 7.63
CA THR A 317 1.00 -16.29 8.74
C THR A 317 2.35 -16.04 9.45
N ALA A 318 2.37 -15.14 10.43
CA ALA A 318 3.57 -14.85 11.23
C ALA A 318 4.13 -16.10 11.94
N ALA A 319 3.28 -17.08 12.26
CA ALA A 319 3.67 -18.29 12.98
C ALA A 319 3.44 -19.58 12.19
N THR A 320 3.05 -19.50 10.91
CA THR A 320 2.65 -20.67 10.10
C THR A 320 3.38 -20.70 8.77
N CYS A 321 4.05 -21.83 8.52
CA CYS A 321 4.67 -22.18 7.26
C CYS A 321 3.89 -23.34 6.60
N CYS A 322 4.00 -23.49 5.29
CA CYS A 322 3.22 -24.40 4.48
C CYS A 322 4.10 -25.18 3.50
N LYS A 323 3.78 -26.47 3.33
CA LYS A 323 4.40 -27.42 2.41
C LYS A 323 3.54 -27.59 1.17
N ALA A 324 3.53 -26.58 0.32
CA ALA A 324 2.86 -26.63 -0.99
C ALA A 324 3.77 -26.04 -2.08
N HIS A 325 3.45 -26.36 -3.34
CA HIS A 325 4.15 -25.79 -4.49
C HIS A 325 3.76 -24.33 -4.73
N SER A 326 2.54 -23.95 -4.34
CA SER A 326 2.01 -22.59 -4.45
C SER A 326 1.19 -22.23 -3.23
N LYS A 327 1.17 -20.94 -2.89
CA LYS A 327 0.34 -20.38 -1.82
C LYS A 327 -1.15 -20.49 -2.14
N PHE A 328 -1.50 -20.34 -3.41
CA PHE A 328 -2.88 -20.34 -3.89
C PHE A 328 -3.28 -21.69 -4.48
N PRO A 329 -4.60 -21.96 -4.62
CA PRO A 329 -5.07 -23.11 -5.36
C PRO A 329 -4.50 -23.15 -6.77
N TYR A 330 -4.07 -24.32 -7.21
CA TYR A 330 -3.51 -24.55 -8.53
C TYR A 330 -3.99 -25.91 -9.07
N HIS A 331 -3.92 -26.06 -10.39
CA HIS A 331 -4.30 -27.28 -11.07
C HIS A 331 -3.05 -27.91 -11.68
N ASP A 332 -2.76 -29.15 -11.30
CA ASP A 332 -1.57 -29.89 -11.73
C ASP A 332 -1.98 -31.33 -12.03
N ASP A 333 -1.55 -31.86 -13.18
CA ASP A 333 -1.89 -33.22 -13.65
C ASP A 333 -3.38 -33.62 -13.56
N GLY A 334 -4.29 -32.67 -13.82
CA GLY A 334 -5.74 -32.95 -13.76
C GLY A 334 -6.34 -32.91 -12.36
N VAL A 335 -5.56 -32.56 -11.33
CA VAL A 335 -5.97 -32.51 -9.94
C VAL A 335 -5.92 -31.07 -9.42
N TRP A 336 -7.01 -30.67 -8.75
CA TRP A 336 -7.05 -29.40 -8.03
C TRP A 336 -6.35 -29.54 -6.67
N HIS A 337 -5.33 -28.72 -6.46
CA HIS A 337 -4.65 -28.60 -5.19
C HIS A 337 -5.06 -27.28 -4.52
N LEU A 338 -5.34 -27.32 -3.22
CA LEU A 338 -5.68 -26.13 -2.44
C LEU A 338 -4.46 -25.25 -2.09
N GLY A 339 -3.25 -25.63 -2.51
CA GLY A 339 -2.02 -24.93 -2.14
C GLY A 339 -1.83 -24.91 -0.62
N CYS A 340 -1.61 -23.72 -0.07
CA CYS A 340 -1.52 -23.48 1.38
C CYS A 340 -2.86 -23.24 2.08
N LEU A 341 -3.98 -23.44 1.38
CA LEU A 341 -5.30 -23.48 2.01
C LEU A 341 -5.66 -24.88 2.53
N ASP A 342 -4.78 -25.88 2.34
CA ASP A 342 -4.92 -27.20 2.96
C ASP A 342 -4.23 -27.22 4.33
N PRO A 343 -4.96 -27.18 5.46
CA PRO A 343 -4.37 -27.09 6.79
C PRO A 343 -3.50 -28.30 7.17
N ARG A 344 -3.62 -29.42 6.43
CA ARG A 344 -2.76 -30.60 6.62
C ARG A 344 -1.34 -30.38 6.11
N LYS A 345 -1.13 -29.35 5.29
CA LYS A 345 0.16 -28.95 4.75
C LYS A 345 0.82 -27.84 5.58
N ASP A 346 0.15 -27.36 6.62
CA ASP A 346 0.65 -26.30 7.47
C ASP A 346 1.42 -26.85 8.66
N LYS A 347 2.43 -26.08 9.09
CA LYS A 347 3.15 -26.25 10.34
C LYS A 347 3.11 -24.93 11.07
N THR A 348 2.51 -24.92 12.25
CA THR A 348 2.42 -23.75 13.11
C THR A 348 3.35 -23.92 14.30
N SER A 349 4.17 -22.91 14.57
CA SER A 349 5.07 -22.88 15.72
C SER A 349 5.32 -21.45 16.15
N ALA A 350 5.32 -21.20 17.47
CA ALA A 350 5.71 -19.89 18.00
C ALA A 350 7.15 -19.51 17.60
N ALA A 351 8.02 -20.50 17.39
CA ALA A 351 9.38 -20.29 16.90
C ALA A 351 9.45 -19.80 15.44
N PHE A 352 8.33 -19.74 14.71
CA PHE A 352 8.31 -19.15 13.36
C PHE A 352 8.04 -17.65 13.37
N ASN A 353 7.61 -17.11 14.51
CA ASN A 353 7.39 -15.70 14.75
C ASN A 353 8.70 -15.00 15.13
N ILE A 354 9.72 -15.20 14.29
CA ILE A 354 11.03 -14.56 14.43
C ILE A 354 11.06 -13.42 13.42
N ALA A 355 10.88 -12.20 13.93
CA ALA A 355 11.20 -11.00 13.18
C ALA A 355 12.70 -11.01 12.82
N GLY A 356 13.03 -10.46 11.66
CA GLY A 356 14.42 -10.25 11.28
C GLY A 356 15.22 -9.55 12.39
N ASP A 357 16.43 -10.04 12.68
CA ASP A 357 17.27 -9.48 13.75
C ASP A 357 17.96 -8.20 13.24
N ARG A 358 17.18 -7.12 13.04
CA ARG A 358 17.66 -5.82 12.52
C ARG A 358 18.35 -4.96 13.59
N ARG A 359 19.05 -5.56 14.56
CA ARG A 359 19.49 -4.78 15.73
C ARG A 359 20.57 -3.75 15.43
N ASP A 360 21.34 -3.89 14.35
CA ASP A 360 22.45 -2.98 14.07
C ASP A 360 22.64 -2.61 12.58
N GLU A 361 21.82 -3.13 11.68
CA GLU A 361 21.87 -2.75 10.26
C GLU A 361 20.92 -1.59 9.99
N ALA A 362 21.45 -0.52 9.38
CA ALA A 362 20.65 0.60 8.91
C ALA A 362 19.45 0.07 8.11
N VAL A 363 18.25 0.60 8.39
CA VAL A 363 17.02 0.19 7.69
C VAL A 363 17.29 0.25 6.19
N ALA A 364 17.30 -0.91 5.53
CA ALA A 364 17.42 -0.97 4.09
C ALA A 364 16.21 -0.25 3.49
N LEU A 365 16.44 0.93 2.93
CA LEU A 365 15.37 1.76 2.34
C LEU A 365 14.76 1.13 1.08
N ALA A 366 15.40 0.07 0.55
CA ALA A 366 14.83 -0.83 -0.44
C ALA A 366 13.52 -1.45 0.05
N ASP A 367 13.30 -1.51 1.36
CA ASP A 367 12.19 -2.21 1.98
C ASP A 367 10.99 -1.34 2.27
N ALA A 368 9.78 -1.93 2.19
CA ALA A 368 8.60 -1.24 2.67
C ALA A 368 8.76 -0.94 4.16
N HIS A 369 8.70 0.33 4.53
CA HIS A 369 9.04 0.78 5.88
C HIS A 369 7.99 1.75 6.41
N TYR A 370 7.96 1.95 7.73
CA TYR A 370 7.17 3.04 8.30
C TYR A 370 7.74 4.40 7.89
N PRO A 371 6.93 5.49 7.94
CA PRO A 371 7.44 6.83 7.70
C PRO A 371 8.71 7.10 8.51
N LEU A 372 9.73 7.60 7.83
CA LEU A 372 11.05 7.81 8.37
C LEU A 372 11.06 9.10 9.16
N GLN A 373 11.21 8.97 10.47
CA GLN A 373 11.24 10.11 11.38
C GLN A 373 12.43 11.02 11.15
N ASN A 374 13.56 10.48 10.67
CA ASN A 374 14.76 11.26 10.35
C ASN A 374 14.62 12.14 9.09
N LEU A 375 13.56 11.95 8.31
CA LEU A 375 13.18 12.86 7.22
C LEU A 375 12.33 14.04 7.70
N THR A 376 12.03 14.07 9.00
CA THR A 376 11.28 15.12 9.72
C THR A 376 12.05 15.49 10.99
N GLU A 377 11.53 16.42 11.78
CA GLU A 377 12.25 16.92 12.96
C GLU A 377 12.24 16.01 14.19
N ALA A 378 11.54 14.88 14.11
CA ALA A 378 11.50 13.88 15.16
C ALA A 378 12.91 13.39 15.59
N LYS A 379 13.95 13.63 14.80
CA LYS A 379 15.34 13.32 15.15
C LYS A 379 15.90 14.13 16.34
N ALA A 380 15.33 15.27 16.71
CA ALA A 380 16.01 16.21 17.62
C ALA A 380 15.73 16.01 19.13
N SER A 381 14.62 15.37 19.54
CA SER A 381 14.20 15.39 20.95
C SER A 381 14.59 14.17 21.79
N ASP A 382 14.86 13.01 21.19
CA ASP A 382 15.11 11.77 21.96
C ASP A 382 16.57 11.59 22.40
N ALA A 383 17.47 12.51 22.03
CA ALA A 383 18.88 12.45 22.42
C ALA A 383 19.20 13.03 23.82
N VAL A 384 18.22 13.55 24.59
CA VAL A 384 18.50 14.31 25.84
C VAL A 384 17.54 13.97 27.01
N VAL A 385 17.23 12.69 27.25
CA VAL A 385 16.53 12.26 28.50
C VAL A 385 17.29 11.16 29.27
N HIS A 386 18.59 11.03 29.03
CA HIS A 386 19.50 10.26 29.88
C HIS A 386 20.74 11.09 30.22
N ALA A 387 20.59 12.03 31.14
CA ALA A 387 21.68 12.64 31.90
C ALA A 387 21.21 12.92 33.33
#